data_AF-A0A256FXN7-F1
#
_entry.id   AF-A0A256FXN7-F1
#
_cell.length_a   1.000
_cell.length_b   1.000
_cell.length_c   1.000
_cell.angle_alpha   90.00
_cell.angle_beta   90.00
_cell.angle_gamma   90.00
#
_symmetry.space_group_name_H-M   'P 1'
#
loop_
_entity.id
_entity.type
_entity.pdbx_description
1 polymer ?
#
loop_
_entity_poly.entity_id
_entity_poly.type
_entity_poly.pdbx_seq_one_letter_code
_entity_poly.pdbx_strand_id
1 'polypeptide(L)'
;MPDNQVVLLLPIARNSRRTRVLNHSVSPLAILRTTGRATGLAVTSLMMLGFMAQLSGFAMATDYTTTQHQSLQTGDTITTMADGEAGYGLMADNNTLVTAPGDNVITTSGYQACGICSIGLGASSIAATGTKIITTGAYANGIESRIDGGNITITLRDVTIDAQGVSANGIQIAPNPVGEGGTMTLTADDKTVITATGTGVNTGASATLTGTHVTTTGDNGPGVVFGSIWVTALTQIVQGNAVIKTLGYQSLGVWSTSKSTQTPVVDDGVSVETFGKTAYGVGANGNRSSAGLQVNAATVVTHGDTADGARAQYGASTTLNGTHVTTHGANAAGAAVGNSPYGADDLNNTITITGATLTTTGDGSNAVQIYGPTNNITMDNA
;
A
#
# COMPACT_ATOMS: atom_id res chain seq x y z
N MET A 1 -36.91 1.03 -45.48
CA MET A 1 -37.88 0.08 -46.09
C MET A 1 -37.74 0.17 -47.60
N PRO A 2 -37.91 -0.94 -48.34
CA PRO A 2 -38.44 -2.25 -47.92
C PRO A 2 -37.34 -3.32 -47.87
N ASP A 3 -37.54 -4.59 -47.52
CA ASP A 3 -38.45 -5.32 -46.63
C ASP A 3 -38.19 -6.82 -46.89
N ASN A 4 -38.13 -7.60 -45.80
CA ASN A 4 -38.68 -8.97 -45.62
C ASN A 4 -38.14 -10.15 -46.47
N GLN A 5 -37.98 -11.40 -45.99
CA GLN A 5 -38.62 -12.21 -44.92
C GLN A 5 -37.56 -13.18 -44.29
N VAL A 6 -37.50 -13.46 -42.97
CA VAL A 6 -38.31 -14.35 -42.09
C VAL A 6 -38.50 -15.79 -42.60
N VAL A 7 -37.94 -16.78 -41.86
CA VAL A 7 -38.52 -18.04 -41.30
C VAL A 7 -37.35 -18.78 -40.59
N LEU A 8 -37.22 -18.77 -39.26
CA LEU A 8 -37.85 -19.60 -38.20
C LEU A 8 -37.56 -21.12 -38.28
N LEU A 9 -36.74 -21.64 -37.35
CA LEU A 9 -36.89 -22.98 -36.75
C LEU A 9 -36.08 -23.08 -35.44
N LEU A 10 -36.82 -23.15 -34.33
CA LEU A 10 -36.42 -23.62 -32.99
C LEU A 10 -36.32 -25.16 -32.98
N PRO A 11 -35.57 -25.80 -32.06
CA PRO A 11 -36.01 -26.06 -30.66
C PRO A 11 -34.93 -25.70 -29.59
N ILE A 12 -35.26 -25.14 -28.42
CA ILE A 12 -35.69 -25.81 -27.15
C ILE A 12 -34.64 -26.86 -26.69
N ALA A 13 -34.00 -26.87 -25.51
CA ALA A 13 -34.23 -26.22 -24.21
C ALA A 13 -32.94 -26.19 -23.35
N ARG A 14 -32.92 -25.19 -22.45
CA ARG A 14 -32.39 -25.15 -21.07
C ARG A 14 -31.45 -26.29 -20.61
N ASN A 15 -30.29 -25.90 -20.08
CA ASN A 15 -29.91 -26.33 -18.73
C ASN A 15 -28.88 -25.39 -18.09
N SER A 16 -29.37 -24.63 -17.10
CA SER A 16 -28.59 -23.93 -16.09
C SER A 16 -27.75 -24.94 -15.30
N ARG A 17 -26.42 -24.88 -15.41
CA ARG A 17 -25.55 -25.60 -14.47
C ARG A 17 -25.59 -24.89 -13.12
N ARG A 18 -26.50 -25.36 -12.27
CA ARG A 18 -26.41 -25.20 -10.82
C ARG A 18 -25.19 -25.97 -10.34
N THR A 19 -24.30 -25.28 -9.63
CA THR A 19 -23.22 -25.87 -8.83
C THR A 19 -23.87 -26.84 -7.83
N ARG A 20 -23.70 -28.14 -8.08
CA ARG A 20 -24.20 -29.21 -7.21
C ARG A 20 -23.17 -29.40 -6.11
N VAL A 21 -23.48 -28.90 -4.92
CA VAL A 21 -22.79 -29.30 -3.69
C VAL A 21 -23.03 -30.80 -3.52
N LEU A 22 -21.97 -31.59 -3.68
CA LEU A 22 -21.97 -33.03 -3.40
C LEU A 22 -21.96 -33.20 -1.88
N ASN A 23 -23.16 -33.32 -1.29
CA ASN A 23 -23.29 -33.93 0.03
C ASN A 23 -22.92 -35.41 -0.10
N HIS A 24 -21.72 -35.77 0.35
CA HIS A 24 -21.37 -37.16 0.61
C HIS A 24 -22.10 -37.62 1.87
N SER A 25 -23.26 -38.26 1.68
CA SER A 25 -23.87 -39.10 2.71
C SER A 25 -23.00 -40.35 2.90
N VAL A 26 -22.30 -40.44 4.02
CA VAL A 26 -21.74 -41.70 4.50
C VAL A 26 -22.80 -42.43 5.32
N SER A 27 -23.31 -43.54 4.79
CA SER A 27 -24.17 -44.48 5.52
C SER A 27 -23.34 -45.26 6.55
N PRO A 28 -23.72 -45.28 7.84
CA PRO A 28 -23.07 -46.14 8.81
C PRO A 28 -23.91 -47.41 8.96
N LEU A 29 -23.60 -48.49 8.24
CA LEU A 29 -23.99 -49.84 8.67
C LEU A 29 -23.30 -50.91 7.80
N ALA A 30 -22.16 -51.42 8.29
CA ALA A 30 -21.69 -52.75 7.93
C ALA A 30 -21.27 -53.44 9.22
N ILE A 31 -22.18 -54.28 9.73
CA ILE A 31 -22.01 -55.15 10.89
C ILE A 31 -21.07 -56.29 10.48
N LEU A 32 -19.88 -56.38 11.08
CA LEU A 32 -19.07 -57.59 11.06
C LEU A 32 -18.94 -58.12 12.50
N ARG A 33 -19.63 -59.23 12.77
CA ARG A 33 -19.43 -60.06 13.96
C ARG A 33 -18.15 -60.87 13.79
N THR A 34 -17.17 -60.64 14.64
CA THR A 34 -16.22 -61.68 15.07
C THR A 34 -15.91 -61.53 16.56
N THR A 35 -16.04 -62.64 17.25
CA THR A 35 -15.89 -62.91 18.68
C THR A 35 -14.49 -62.57 19.23
N GLY A 36 -14.42 -61.85 20.35
CA GLY A 36 -13.17 -61.73 21.13
C GLY A 36 -13.12 -60.55 22.11
N ARG A 37 -13.28 -60.84 23.40
CA ARG A 37 -12.82 -60.11 24.61
C ARG A 37 -12.64 -58.57 24.55
N ALA A 38 -13.57 -57.87 25.21
CA ALA A 38 -13.33 -56.75 26.13
C ALA A 38 -12.41 -55.57 25.71
N THR A 39 -12.41 -55.15 24.45
CA THR A 39 -11.67 -53.95 23.99
C THR A 39 -12.48 -53.02 23.06
N GLY A 40 -13.72 -53.38 22.71
CA GLY A 40 -14.49 -52.69 21.66
C GLY A 40 -15.19 -51.37 22.03
N LEU A 41 -15.42 -51.08 23.31
CA LEU A 41 -16.08 -49.82 23.74
C LEU A 41 -15.11 -48.64 23.84
N ALA A 42 -13.82 -48.91 24.05
CA ALA A 42 -12.78 -47.89 24.08
C ALA A 42 -12.41 -47.42 22.66
N VAL A 43 -12.39 -48.33 21.67
CA VAL A 43 -11.94 -48.01 20.30
C VAL A 43 -12.96 -47.15 19.54
N THR A 44 -14.26 -47.39 19.69
CA THR A 44 -15.30 -46.54 19.09
C THR A 44 -15.38 -45.16 19.73
N SER A 45 -15.18 -45.07 21.05
CA SER A 45 -15.10 -43.79 21.76
C SER A 45 -13.86 -42.99 21.37
N LEU A 46 -12.70 -43.66 21.19
CA LEU A 46 -11.46 -43.01 20.76
C LEU A 46 -11.51 -42.56 19.30
N MET A 47 -12.16 -43.32 18.41
CA MET A 47 -12.39 -42.90 17.03
C MET A 47 -13.39 -41.74 16.93
N MET A 48 -14.45 -41.71 17.74
CA MET A 48 -15.36 -40.56 17.81
C MET A 48 -14.68 -39.32 18.44
N LEU A 49 -13.83 -39.50 19.45
CA LEU A 49 -13.03 -38.40 20.01
C LEU A 49 -11.99 -37.89 19.00
N GLY A 50 -11.35 -38.79 18.24
CA GLY A 50 -10.43 -38.42 17.17
C GLY A 50 -11.11 -37.73 15.98
N PHE A 51 -12.33 -38.13 15.63
CA PHE A 51 -13.13 -37.50 14.58
C PHE A 51 -13.72 -36.15 15.03
N MET A 52 -14.14 -36.03 16.30
CA MET A 52 -14.56 -34.76 16.92
C MET A 52 -13.36 -33.80 17.12
N ALA A 53 -12.17 -34.31 17.44
CA ALA A 53 -10.94 -33.53 17.51
C ALA A 53 -10.44 -33.06 16.13
N GLN A 54 -10.70 -33.85 15.07
CA GLN A 54 -10.48 -33.43 13.67
C GLN A 54 -11.53 -32.43 13.18
N LEU A 55 -12.78 -32.52 13.66
CA LEU A 55 -13.85 -31.56 13.32
C LEU A 55 -13.73 -30.24 14.09
N SER A 56 -13.18 -30.25 15.31
CA SER A 56 -12.87 -29.02 16.07
C SER A 56 -11.73 -28.20 15.47
N GLY A 57 -11.04 -28.72 14.44
CA GLY A 57 -9.98 -28.02 13.72
C GLY A 57 -10.45 -27.13 12.56
N PHE A 58 -11.75 -27.17 12.23
CA PHE A 58 -12.35 -26.25 11.25
C PHE A 58 -13.16 -25.20 12.01
N ALA A 59 -12.47 -24.24 12.61
CA ALA A 59 -13.13 -23.00 13.00
C ALA A 59 -13.78 -22.44 11.73
N MET A 60 -15.11 -22.38 11.71
CA MET A 60 -15.80 -21.77 10.59
C MET A 60 -15.47 -20.28 10.56
N ALA A 61 -15.23 -19.76 9.35
CA ALA A 61 -15.11 -18.33 9.13
C ALA A 61 -16.30 -17.61 9.79
N THR A 62 -15.97 -16.57 10.56
CA THR A 62 -16.93 -15.77 11.31
C THR A 62 -17.15 -14.44 10.61
N ASP A 63 -18.41 -14.03 10.50
CA ASP A 63 -18.81 -12.73 9.96
C ASP A 63 -19.07 -11.75 11.10
N TYR A 64 -18.15 -10.82 11.32
CA TYR A 64 -18.27 -9.77 12.31
C TYR A 64 -18.94 -8.54 11.71
N THR A 65 -19.99 -8.05 12.37
CA THR A 65 -20.68 -6.78 12.01
C THR A 65 -20.26 -5.62 12.89
N THR A 66 -19.27 -5.85 13.76
CA THR A 66 -18.70 -4.88 14.68
C THR A 66 -17.18 -4.94 14.61
N THR A 67 -16.55 -3.90 15.14
CA THR A 67 -15.09 -3.79 15.24
C THR A 67 -14.47 -4.91 16.08
N GLN A 68 -13.21 -5.27 15.81
CA GLN A 68 -12.51 -6.35 16.49
C GLN A 68 -11.17 -5.90 17.10
N HIS A 69 -10.84 -6.49 18.25
CA HIS A 69 -9.54 -6.36 18.95
C HIS A 69 -8.78 -7.69 19.04
N GLN A 70 -9.40 -8.77 18.57
CA GLN A 70 -8.82 -10.11 18.63
C GLN A 70 -8.34 -10.51 17.24
N SER A 71 -7.29 -11.31 17.20
CA SER A 71 -6.84 -11.98 15.98
C SER A 71 -7.98 -12.73 15.31
N LEU A 72 -8.03 -12.62 13.99
CA LEU A 72 -8.98 -13.33 13.14
C LEU A 72 -8.53 -14.77 12.91
N GLN A 73 -9.50 -15.62 12.60
CA GLN A 73 -9.28 -16.91 11.97
C GLN A 73 -9.26 -16.75 10.45
N THR A 74 -8.71 -17.74 9.75
CA THR A 74 -8.69 -17.75 8.29
C THR A 74 -10.10 -17.68 7.70
N GLY A 75 -10.29 -16.76 6.76
CA GLY A 75 -11.57 -16.55 6.08
C GLY A 75 -12.59 -15.68 6.82
N ASP A 76 -12.32 -15.23 8.05
CA ASP A 76 -13.20 -14.31 8.77
C ASP A 76 -13.42 -13.01 7.98
N THR A 77 -14.62 -12.45 8.13
CA THR A 77 -14.98 -11.15 7.55
C THR A 77 -15.34 -10.15 8.64
N ILE A 78 -15.01 -8.88 8.41
CA ILE A 78 -15.46 -7.76 9.25
C ILE A 78 -16.15 -6.76 8.34
N THR A 79 -17.35 -6.33 8.69
CA THR A 79 -18.05 -5.21 8.04
C THR A 79 -18.51 -4.21 9.09
N THR A 80 -18.08 -2.96 9.00
CA THR A 80 -18.48 -1.89 9.92
C THR A 80 -18.70 -0.55 9.21
N MET A 81 -19.55 0.28 9.80
CA MET A 81 -19.90 1.62 9.34
C MET A 81 -19.65 2.70 10.41
N ALA A 82 -18.93 2.36 11.49
CA ALA A 82 -18.62 3.32 12.53
C ALA A 82 -17.62 4.39 12.03
N ASP A 83 -17.76 5.61 12.53
CA ASP A 83 -16.97 6.77 12.15
C ASP A 83 -15.84 7.08 13.15
N GLY A 84 -14.81 7.78 12.68
CA GLY A 84 -13.74 8.35 13.50
C GLY A 84 -12.98 7.31 14.33
N GLU A 85 -12.68 7.63 15.59
CA GLU A 85 -11.93 6.74 16.50
C GLU A 85 -12.63 5.40 16.80
N ALA A 86 -13.96 5.35 16.62
CA ALA A 86 -14.74 4.11 16.75
C ALA A 86 -14.80 3.31 15.43
N GLY A 87 -14.38 3.92 14.32
CA GLY A 87 -14.41 3.35 12.99
C GLY A 87 -13.18 2.53 12.67
N TYR A 88 -13.14 1.27 13.09
CA TYR A 88 -12.05 0.36 12.71
C TYR A 88 -12.56 -1.05 12.43
N GLY A 89 -11.94 -1.76 11.49
CA GLY A 89 -12.20 -3.17 11.27
C GLY A 89 -11.54 -4.00 12.37
N LEU A 90 -10.21 -3.97 12.38
CA LEU A 90 -9.35 -4.67 13.34
C LEU A 90 -8.39 -3.67 14.03
N MET A 91 -8.27 -3.74 15.36
CA MET A 91 -7.40 -2.87 16.15
C MET A 91 -6.34 -3.67 16.88
N ALA A 92 -5.08 -3.24 16.79
CA ALA A 92 -4.01 -3.59 17.71
C ALA A 92 -3.79 -2.42 18.67
N ASP A 93 -4.06 -2.60 19.96
CA ASP A 93 -3.76 -1.59 20.98
C ASP A 93 -3.03 -2.18 22.20
N ASN A 94 -2.50 -1.33 23.06
CA ASN A 94 -2.11 -1.68 24.43
C ASN A 94 -1.25 -2.95 24.61
N ASN A 95 -0.22 -3.12 23.80
CA ASN A 95 0.70 -4.28 23.82
C ASN A 95 0.12 -5.58 23.24
N THR A 96 -0.82 -5.47 22.29
CA THR A 96 -1.39 -6.63 21.60
C THR A 96 -0.71 -6.89 20.26
N LEU A 97 -0.63 -8.17 19.92
CA LEU A 97 -0.40 -8.63 18.55
C LEU A 97 -1.74 -9.10 18.00
N VAL A 98 -2.19 -8.50 16.90
CA VAL A 98 -3.35 -8.99 16.14
C VAL A 98 -2.89 -9.55 14.81
N THR A 99 -3.50 -10.67 14.43
CA THR A 99 -3.22 -11.35 13.17
C THR A 99 -4.48 -11.45 12.33
N ALA A 100 -4.35 -11.19 11.03
CA ALA A 100 -5.37 -11.48 10.01
C ALA A 100 -4.78 -12.53 9.05
N PRO A 101 -4.99 -13.84 9.33
CA PRO A 101 -4.32 -14.90 8.62
C PRO A 101 -5.15 -15.47 7.46
N GLY A 102 -4.83 -15.10 6.23
CA GLY A 102 -5.32 -15.72 5.00
C GLY A 102 -6.82 -15.54 4.72
N ASP A 103 -7.14 -15.13 3.49
CA ASP A 103 -8.51 -15.01 2.96
C ASP A 103 -9.47 -14.14 3.80
N ASN A 104 -8.96 -13.32 4.73
CA ASN A 104 -9.80 -12.40 5.50
C ASN A 104 -10.30 -11.25 4.63
N VAL A 105 -11.51 -10.76 4.90
CA VAL A 105 -12.07 -9.56 4.26
C VAL A 105 -12.50 -8.56 5.30
N ILE A 106 -11.83 -7.41 5.35
CA ILE A 106 -12.14 -6.32 6.29
C ILE A 106 -12.70 -5.15 5.48
N THR A 107 -13.97 -4.83 5.69
CA THR A 107 -14.68 -3.73 5.01
C THR A 107 -15.09 -2.66 6.01
N THR A 108 -14.63 -1.44 5.81
CA THR A 108 -15.04 -0.28 6.61
C THR A 108 -15.56 0.85 5.73
N SER A 109 -16.60 1.54 6.18
CA SER A 109 -17.29 2.56 5.37
C SER A 109 -17.60 3.87 6.09
N GLY A 110 -17.28 3.95 7.38
CA GLY A 110 -17.46 5.18 8.14
C GLY A 110 -16.45 6.27 7.75
N TYR A 111 -16.84 7.52 7.95
CA TYR A 111 -16.00 8.70 7.79
C TYR A 111 -14.78 8.62 8.70
N GLN A 112 -13.57 8.86 8.16
CA GLN A 112 -12.30 8.74 8.89
C GLN A 112 -12.06 7.38 9.57
N ALA A 113 -12.72 6.32 9.13
CA ALA A 113 -12.48 4.98 9.64
C ALA A 113 -11.14 4.41 9.16
N CYS A 114 -10.65 3.34 9.79
CA CYS A 114 -9.54 2.54 9.30
C CYS A 114 -9.95 1.09 9.03
N GLY A 115 -9.29 0.42 8.09
CA GLY A 115 -9.44 -1.03 7.92
C GLY A 115 -8.79 -1.77 9.09
N ILE A 116 -7.47 -1.61 9.22
CA ILE A 116 -6.70 -2.06 10.37
C ILE A 116 -6.04 -0.86 11.04
N CYS A 117 -6.19 -0.74 12.36
CA CYS A 117 -5.54 0.30 13.15
C CYS A 117 -4.53 -0.29 14.13
N SER A 118 -3.45 0.45 14.38
CA SER A 118 -2.60 0.26 15.55
C SER A 118 -2.48 1.60 16.28
N ILE A 119 -3.15 1.74 17.42
CA ILE A 119 -3.21 3.00 18.18
C ILE A 119 -2.95 2.71 19.66
N GLY A 120 -2.02 3.43 20.28
CA GLY A 120 -1.90 3.47 21.74
C GLY A 120 -0.48 3.55 22.30
N LEU A 121 -0.41 3.57 23.63
CA LEU A 121 0.79 3.82 24.45
C LEU A 121 1.74 2.59 24.58
N GLY A 122 1.46 1.49 23.87
CA GLY A 122 2.09 0.19 24.06
C GLY A 122 2.63 -0.44 22.77
N ALA A 123 3.47 -1.47 22.92
CA ALA A 123 4.08 -2.17 21.80
C ALA A 123 3.07 -3.04 21.04
N SER A 124 2.41 -2.48 20.03
CA SER A 124 1.32 -3.13 19.31
C SER A 124 1.80 -3.64 17.95
N SER A 125 1.33 -4.79 17.49
CA SER A 125 1.79 -5.37 16.22
C SER A 125 0.64 -5.89 15.37
N ILE A 126 0.77 -5.68 14.07
CA ILE A 126 -0.17 -6.15 13.05
C ILE A 126 0.59 -7.10 12.13
N ALA A 127 0.08 -8.33 11.98
CA ALA A 127 0.52 -9.24 10.94
C ALA A 127 -0.67 -9.67 10.08
N ALA A 128 -0.72 -9.20 8.84
CA ALA A 128 -1.74 -9.55 7.87
C ALA A 128 -1.13 -10.38 6.75
N THR A 129 -1.75 -11.51 6.42
CA THR A 129 -1.34 -12.37 5.31
C THR A 129 -2.56 -12.71 4.47
N GLY A 130 -2.49 -12.64 3.14
CA GLY A 130 -3.61 -13.04 2.26
C GLY A 130 -4.92 -12.28 2.53
N THR A 131 -4.84 -11.09 3.15
CA THR A 131 -6.01 -10.35 3.65
C THR A 131 -6.41 -9.27 2.66
N LYS A 132 -7.72 -9.11 2.45
CA LYS A 132 -8.29 -8.00 1.68
C LYS A 132 -8.88 -6.96 2.62
N ILE A 133 -8.45 -5.71 2.46
CA ILE A 133 -8.92 -4.54 3.22
C ILE A 133 -9.60 -3.60 2.24
N ILE A 134 -10.84 -3.21 2.52
CA ILE A 134 -11.65 -2.31 1.69
C ILE A 134 -12.12 -1.17 2.57
N THR A 135 -11.78 0.07 2.23
CA THR A 135 -12.24 1.25 2.95
C THR A 135 -12.94 2.21 2.00
N THR A 136 -14.18 2.59 2.31
CA THR A 136 -15.04 3.38 1.40
C THR A 136 -15.49 4.73 1.97
N GLY A 137 -15.29 4.96 3.27
CA GLY A 137 -15.60 6.24 3.90
C GLY A 137 -14.61 7.34 3.50
N ALA A 138 -15.07 8.59 3.45
CA ALA A 138 -14.18 9.71 3.16
C ALA A 138 -13.08 9.83 4.22
N TYR A 139 -11.84 10.09 3.78
CA TYR A 139 -10.62 10.10 4.59
C TYR A 139 -10.35 8.78 5.35
N ALA A 140 -10.97 7.67 4.96
CA ALA A 140 -10.78 6.39 5.62
C ALA A 140 -9.48 5.72 5.16
N ASN A 141 -8.63 5.29 6.09
CA ASN A 141 -7.34 4.68 5.77
C ASN A 141 -7.44 3.16 5.68
N GLY A 142 -6.80 2.51 4.71
CA GLY A 142 -6.72 1.04 4.69
C GLY A 142 -6.05 0.50 5.96
N ILE A 143 -4.83 0.99 6.22
CA ILE A 143 -4.11 0.75 7.47
C ILE A 143 -3.72 2.08 8.07
N GLU A 144 -3.93 2.23 9.37
CA GLU A 144 -3.50 3.39 10.12
C GLU A 144 -2.69 3.01 11.35
N SER A 145 -1.62 3.75 11.61
CA SER A 145 -0.84 3.57 12.82
C SER A 145 -0.42 4.89 13.44
N ARG A 146 -0.59 5.00 14.75
CA ARG A 146 -0.22 6.14 15.57
C ARG A 146 0.44 5.64 16.86
N ILE A 147 1.56 6.24 17.20
CA ILE A 147 2.38 5.89 18.36
C ILE A 147 2.31 7.01 19.39
N ASP A 148 2.15 6.62 20.65
CA ASP A 148 2.38 7.47 21.82
C ASP A 148 3.40 6.75 22.75
N GLY A 149 4.59 6.42 22.24
CA GLY A 149 5.72 5.85 23.01
C GLY A 149 5.99 4.33 22.99
N GLY A 150 5.26 3.51 22.21
CA GLY A 150 5.43 2.03 22.13
C GLY A 150 6.18 1.50 20.88
N ASN A 151 6.51 0.21 20.76
CA ASN A 151 7.06 -0.34 19.50
C ASN A 151 5.93 -0.87 18.58
N ILE A 152 5.78 -0.35 17.37
CA ILE A 152 4.81 -0.83 16.39
C ILE A 152 5.47 -1.57 15.22
N THR A 153 5.01 -2.79 14.94
CA THR A 153 5.43 -3.57 13.77
C THR A 153 4.22 -3.91 12.92
N ILE A 154 4.28 -3.54 11.64
CA ILE A 154 3.26 -3.86 10.65
C ILE A 154 3.91 -4.72 9.57
N THR A 155 3.42 -5.96 9.44
CA THR A 155 3.90 -6.91 8.43
C THR A 155 2.75 -7.29 7.50
N LEU A 156 2.90 -6.99 6.22
CA LEU A 156 1.94 -7.28 5.17
C LEU A 156 2.54 -8.30 4.21
N ARG A 157 1.83 -9.40 4.00
CA ARG A 157 2.21 -10.43 3.03
C ARG A 157 1.02 -10.80 2.17
N ASP A 158 1.09 -10.60 0.85
CA ASP A 158 -0.05 -10.91 -0.03
C ASP A 158 -1.34 -10.19 0.42
N VAL A 159 -1.21 -8.91 0.80
CA VAL A 159 -2.34 -8.10 1.28
C VAL A 159 -2.86 -7.23 0.14
N THR A 160 -4.17 -7.19 -0.06
CA THR A 160 -4.82 -6.24 -0.96
C THR A 160 -5.49 -5.14 -0.16
N ILE A 161 -5.14 -3.88 -0.44
CA ILE A 161 -5.78 -2.70 0.15
C ILE A 161 -6.49 -1.92 -0.95
N ASP A 162 -7.77 -1.64 -0.76
CA ASP A 162 -8.62 -0.88 -1.68
C ASP A 162 -9.31 0.27 -0.91
N ALA A 163 -8.65 1.42 -0.90
CA ALA A 163 -9.06 2.63 -0.18
C ALA A 163 -9.74 3.62 -1.14
N GLN A 164 -11.07 3.52 -1.23
CA GLN A 164 -11.89 4.14 -2.28
C GLN A 164 -12.60 5.43 -1.86
N GLY A 165 -12.70 5.72 -0.56
CA GLY A 165 -13.33 6.95 -0.10
C GLY A 165 -12.59 8.19 -0.56
N VAL A 166 -13.19 9.38 -0.58
CA VAL A 166 -12.49 10.61 -1.01
C VAL A 166 -11.26 10.85 -0.13
N SER A 167 -10.09 11.07 -0.75
CA SER A 167 -8.81 11.28 -0.05
C SER A 167 -8.44 10.17 0.96
N ALA A 168 -8.91 8.94 0.71
CA ALA A 168 -8.60 7.76 1.51
C ALA A 168 -7.18 7.29 1.22
N ASN A 169 -6.37 7.07 2.26
CA ASN A 169 -5.01 6.54 2.08
C ASN A 169 -5.00 5.02 2.14
N GLY A 170 -4.09 4.38 1.40
CA GLY A 170 -3.87 2.94 1.53
C GLY A 170 -3.26 2.62 2.89
N ILE A 171 -2.12 3.24 3.19
CA ILE A 171 -1.41 3.12 4.46
C ILE A 171 -1.02 4.50 4.97
N GLN A 172 -1.36 4.80 6.23
CA GLN A 172 -1.00 6.03 6.93
C GLN A 172 -0.31 5.69 8.25
N ILE A 173 0.99 5.96 8.34
CA ILE A 173 1.77 5.79 9.57
C ILE A 173 2.26 7.17 10.01
N ALA A 174 1.81 7.62 11.18
CA ALA A 174 2.24 8.90 11.74
C ALA A 174 3.76 8.90 12.03
N PRO A 175 4.42 10.07 12.08
CA PRO A 175 5.80 10.16 12.56
C PRO A 175 5.87 9.93 14.07
N ASN A 176 6.90 9.21 14.56
CA ASN A 176 7.15 9.04 16.00
C ASN A 176 7.72 10.34 16.61
N PRO A 177 7.08 10.96 17.63
CA PRO A 177 7.67 12.06 18.37
C PRO A 177 9.06 11.72 18.94
N VAL A 178 10.05 12.59 18.72
CA VAL A 178 11.39 12.41 19.31
C VAL A 178 11.26 12.52 20.83
N GLY A 179 11.76 11.51 21.54
CA GLY A 179 11.84 11.51 23.00
C GLY A 179 10.75 10.70 23.70
N GLU A 180 9.76 10.18 22.97
CA GLU A 180 8.72 9.32 23.56
C GLU A 180 9.13 7.84 23.62
N GLY A 181 10.29 7.48 23.06
CA GLY A 181 10.70 6.09 22.93
C GLY A 181 9.85 5.34 21.88
N GLY A 182 10.25 4.12 21.54
CA GLY A 182 9.52 3.31 20.57
C GLY A 182 10.05 3.36 19.13
N THR A 183 9.82 2.28 18.39
CA THR A 183 10.12 2.17 16.96
C THR A 183 8.86 1.82 16.19
N MET A 184 8.71 2.35 14.97
CA MET A 184 7.66 1.92 14.06
C MET A 184 8.30 1.33 12.80
N THR A 185 7.82 0.16 12.39
CA THR A 185 8.30 -0.54 11.20
C THR A 185 7.13 -1.03 10.34
N LEU A 186 7.22 -0.77 9.04
CA LEU A 186 6.34 -1.33 8.02
C LEU A 186 7.14 -2.23 7.09
N THR A 187 6.64 -3.44 6.84
CA THR A 187 7.15 -4.30 5.78
C THR A 187 5.99 -4.77 4.91
N ALA A 188 6.18 -4.70 3.59
CA ALA A 188 5.25 -5.19 2.59
C ALA A 188 6.02 -5.96 1.50
N ASP A 189 5.42 -7.03 0.99
CA ASP A 189 6.01 -7.90 -0.01
C ASP A 189 5.51 -7.65 -1.44
N ASP A 190 5.96 -8.50 -2.36
CA ASP A 190 5.78 -8.41 -3.81
C ASP A 190 4.38 -8.81 -4.27
N LYS A 191 3.58 -9.35 -3.35
CA LYS A 191 2.18 -9.66 -3.57
C LYS A 191 1.26 -8.64 -2.93
N THR A 192 1.80 -7.72 -2.15
CA THR A 192 1.01 -6.65 -1.55
C THR A 192 0.62 -5.63 -2.62
N VAL A 193 -0.68 -5.37 -2.75
CA VAL A 193 -1.26 -4.45 -3.74
C VAL A 193 -2.10 -3.40 -3.02
N ILE A 194 -1.85 -2.13 -3.33
CA ILE A 194 -2.49 -0.99 -2.69
C ILE A 194 -3.11 -0.11 -3.77
N THR A 195 -4.42 0.09 -3.69
CA THR A 195 -5.14 1.10 -4.47
C THR A 195 -5.72 2.14 -3.52
N ALA A 196 -5.48 3.41 -3.80
CA ALA A 196 -5.97 4.51 -2.97
C ALA A 196 -6.47 5.69 -3.83
N THR A 197 -7.45 6.43 -3.33
CA THR A 197 -7.80 7.72 -3.93
C THR A 197 -6.90 8.85 -3.42
N GLY A 198 -6.47 8.79 -2.16
CA GLY A 198 -5.49 9.69 -1.57
C GLY A 198 -4.07 9.22 -1.80
N THR A 199 -3.30 9.13 -0.72
CA THR A 199 -1.92 8.63 -0.77
C THR A 199 -1.90 7.11 -0.73
N GLY A 200 -1.08 6.46 -1.54
CA GLY A 200 -0.92 5.01 -1.49
C GLY A 200 -0.30 4.58 -0.16
N VAL A 201 0.91 5.05 0.10
CA VAL A 201 1.62 4.85 1.38
C VAL A 201 2.18 6.18 1.86
N ASN A 202 1.77 6.63 3.05
CA ASN A 202 2.38 7.75 3.76
C ASN A 202 2.98 7.25 5.06
N THR A 203 4.31 7.31 5.19
CA THR A 203 4.98 6.75 6.37
C THR A 203 5.94 7.73 7.02
N GLY A 204 5.68 8.02 8.29
CA GLY A 204 6.57 8.71 9.23
C GLY A 204 7.61 7.81 9.90
N ALA A 205 7.68 6.53 9.51
CA ALA A 205 8.39 5.47 10.20
C ALA A 205 9.42 4.77 9.28
N SER A 206 10.18 3.81 9.83
CA SER A 206 10.95 2.89 9.01
C SER A 206 9.97 2.05 8.18
N ALA A 207 10.23 1.93 6.88
CA ALA A 207 9.39 1.20 5.95
C ALA A 207 10.24 0.52 4.87
N THR A 208 9.93 -0.73 4.58
CA THR A 208 10.51 -1.49 3.46
C THR A 208 9.40 -2.08 2.62
N LEU A 209 9.22 -1.52 1.41
CA LEU A 209 8.26 -1.98 0.42
C LEU A 209 9.02 -2.78 -0.64
N THR A 210 8.93 -4.11 -0.60
CA THR A 210 9.69 -5.00 -1.51
C THR A 210 8.76 -5.53 -2.58
N GLY A 211 8.90 -5.09 -3.83
CA GLY A 211 8.03 -5.54 -4.92
C GLY A 211 6.58 -5.07 -4.83
N THR A 212 6.22 -4.27 -3.83
CA THR A 212 4.84 -3.86 -3.57
C THR A 212 4.27 -3.01 -4.71
N HIS A 213 3.01 -3.24 -5.07
CA HIS A 213 2.33 -2.48 -6.11
C HIS A 213 1.42 -1.42 -5.50
N VAL A 214 1.56 -0.17 -5.95
CA VAL A 214 0.80 0.97 -5.44
C VAL A 214 0.19 1.73 -6.61
N THR A 215 -1.12 1.95 -6.57
CA THR A 215 -1.84 2.80 -7.53
C THR A 215 -2.64 3.87 -6.80
N THR A 216 -2.47 5.14 -7.20
CA THR A 216 -3.31 6.24 -6.71
C THR A 216 -4.08 6.95 -7.81
N THR A 217 -5.30 7.38 -7.49
CA THR A 217 -6.25 7.89 -8.48
C THR A 217 -6.66 9.35 -8.27
N GLY A 218 -6.65 9.86 -7.04
CA GLY A 218 -7.08 11.22 -6.75
C GLY A 218 -5.99 12.26 -6.94
N ASP A 219 -6.44 13.51 -7.08
CA ASP A 219 -5.59 14.68 -7.21
C ASP A 219 -4.78 14.91 -5.93
N ASN A 220 -3.53 15.37 -6.08
CA ASN A 220 -2.58 15.51 -4.98
C ASN A 220 -2.43 14.22 -4.16
N GLY A 221 -2.60 13.05 -4.78
CA GLY A 221 -2.52 11.74 -4.15
C GLY A 221 -1.22 11.03 -4.51
N PRO A 222 -0.14 11.16 -3.71
CA PRO A 222 1.13 10.53 -4.03
C PRO A 222 1.06 9.00 -3.96
N GLY A 223 1.90 8.32 -4.73
CA GLY A 223 2.08 6.87 -4.60
C GLY A 223 2.68 6.53 -3.25
N VAL A 224 3.90 6.99 -3.00
CA VAL A 224 4.62 6.79 -1.74
C VAL A 224 5.16 8.13 -1.22
N VAL A 225 4.90 8.42 0.05
CA VAL A 225 5.48 9.54 0.79
C VAL A 225 6.31 9.01 1.94
N PHE A 226 7.59 9.35 1.91
CA PHE A 226 8.46 9.23 3.08
C PHE A 226 8.38 10.53 3.88
N GLY A 227 7.80 10.45 5.06
CA GLY A 227 7.66 11.54 6.01
C GLY A 227 8.57 11.35 7.21
N SER A 228 8.99 12.47 7.79
CA SER A 228 9.44 12.57 9.18
C SER A 228 9.62 14.06 9.46
N ILE A 229 8.93 14.58 10.47
CA ILE A 229 9.14 15.97 10.92
C ILE A 229 10.34 16.09 11.88
N TRP A 230 10.94 14.95 12.21
CA TRP A 230 11.94 14.78 13.25
C TRP A 230 13.26 14.25 12.68
N VAL A 231 14.38 14.72 13.24
CA VAL A 231 15.71 14.21 12.88
C VAL A 231 15.95 12.90 13.61
N THR A 232 15.67 11.79 12.95
CA THR A 232 15.81 10.43 13.51
C THR A 232 16.29 9.45 12.43
N ALA A 233 16.92 8.36 12.82
CA ALA A 233 17.40 7.34 11.88
C ALA A 233 16.24 6.41 11.50
N LEU A 234 15.75 6.53 10.25
CA LEU A 234 14.69 5.69 9.70
C LEU A 234 15.22 4.99 8.46
N THR A 235 14.93 3.71 8.35
CA THR A 235 15.18 2.97 7.10
C THR A 235 13.93 3.05 6.25
N GLN A 236 13.94 3.86 5.21
CA GLN A 236 12.81 4.13 4.32
C GLN A 236 13.18 3.72 2.89
N ILE A 237 12.66 2.59 2.42
CA ILE A 237 13.09 1.94 1.18
C ILE A 237 11.88 1.42 0.37
N VAL A 238 11.85 1.75 -0.92
CA VAL A 238 11.10 1.00 -1.95
C VAL A 238 12.12 0.22 -2.79
N GLN A 239 11.95 -1.08 -2.95
CA GLN A 239 12.95 -1.95 -3.61
C GLN A 239 12.31 -3.13 -4.35
N GLY A 240 13.13 -3.85 -5.12
CA GLY A 240 12.68 -4.96 -5.95
C GLY A 240 11.80 -4.46 -7.10
N ASN A 241 11.03 -5.36 -7.71
CA ASN A 241 10.16 -5.05 -8.85
C ASN A 241 8.90 -4.27 -8.45
N ALA A 242 9.01 -3.32 -7.50
CA ALA A 242 7.88 -2.52 -7.03
C ALA A 242 7.37 -1.62 -8.16
N VAL A 243 6.05 -1.42 -8.20
CA VAL A 243 5.38 -0.62 -9.23
C VAL A 243 4.56 0.46 -8.56
N ILE A 244 4.90 1.71 -8.82
CA ILE A 244 4.22 2.88 -8.26
C ILE A 244 3.57 3.65 -9.40
N LYS A 245 2.24 3.76 -9.39
CA LYS A 245 1.47 4.43 -10.44
C LYS A 245 0.55 5.50 -9.87
N THR A 246 0.57 6.70 -10.44
CA THR A 246 -0.31 7.80 -10.00
C THR A 246 -1.04 8.46 -11.17
N LEU A 247 -2.33 8.72 -11.00
CA LEU A 247 -3.20 9.18 -12.09
C LEU A 247 -3.74 10.61 -11.92
N GLY A 248 -3.87 11.09 -10.69
CA GLY A 248 -4.49 12.39 -10.39
C GLY A 248 -3.62 13.60 -10.75
N TYR A 249 -4.26 14.76 -10.87
CA TYR A 249 -3.59 16.05 -11.06
C TYR A 249 -2.65 16.35 -9.90
N GLN A 250 -1.45 16.89 -10.16
CA GLN A 250 -0.43 17.18 -9.15
C GLN A 250 0.02 15.96 -8.31
N SER A 251 -0.29 14.74 -8.73
CA SER A 251 0.10 13.54 -7.98
C SER A 251 1.58 13.23 -8.15
N LEU A 252 2.21 12.73 -7.08
CA LEU A 252 3.64 12.49 -7.00
C LEU A 252 3.90 10.97 -6.99
N GLY A 253 4.86 10.45 -7.73
CA GLY A 253 5.15 9.01 -7.71
C GLY A 253 5.74 8.59 -6.35
N VAL A 254 7.00 8.94 -6.12
CA VAL A 254 7.66 8.79 -4.81
C VAL A 254 8.19 10.13 -4.33
N TRP A 255 7.81 10.54 -3.12
CA TRP A 255 8.14 11.84 -2.57
C TRP A 255 8.73 11.74 -1.17
N SER A 256 9.82 12.48 -0.92
CA SER A 256 10.40 12.58 0.41
C SER A 256 10.19 13.96 1.02
N THR A 257 9.65 13.99 2.23
CA THR A 257 9.65 15.13 3.15
C THR A 257 10.41 14.81 4.43
N SER A 258 11.12 13.67 4.42
CA SER A 258 11.72 13.07 5.60
C SER A 258 12.95 13.84 6.05
N LYS A 259 12.96 14.25 7.31
CA LYS A 259 14.15 14.78 7.99
C LYS A 259 15.05 13.67 8.57
N SER A 260 14.90 12.43 8.10
CA SER A 260 15.70 11.33 8.60
C SER A 260 17.19 11.56 8.38
N THR A 261 18.03 11.05 9.29
CA THR A 261 19.48 11.05 9.13
C THR A 261 19.95 10.04 8.07
N GLN A 262 19.09 9.10 7.67
CA GLN A 262 19.30 8.21 6.54
C GLN A 262 18.43 8.71 5.39
N THR A 263 19.03 8.92 4.22
CA THR A 263 18.29 9.32 3.03
C THR A 263 17.35 8.19 2.60
N PRO A 264 16.04 8.44 2.43
CA PRO A 264 15.13 7.46 1.84
C PRO A 264 15.59 7.00 0.46
N VAL A 265 15.32 5.74 0.13
CA VAL A 265 15.83 5.08 -1.08
C VAL A 265 14.68 4.54 -1.94
N VAL A 266 14.74 4.81 -3.23
CA VAL A 266 14.05 4.06 -4.28
C VAL A 266 15.12 3.25 -5.01
N ASP A 267 15.12 1.94 -4.83
CA ASP A 267 16.22 1.08 -5.25
C ASP A 267 16.03 0.47 -6.64
N ASP A 268 16.98 -0.38 -7.04
CA ASP A 268 16.98 -1.05 -8.35
C ASP A 268 15.71 -1.89 -8.59
N GLY A 269 15.28 -1.92 -9.84
CA GLY A 269 14.10 -2.65 -10.30
C GLY A 269 12.76 -1.92 -10.08
N VAL A 270 12.74 -0.81 -9.34
CA VAL A 270 11.49 -0.06 -9.09
C VAL A 270 11.05 0.70 -10.34
N SER A 271 9.74 0.64 -10.64
CA SER A 271 9.10 1.40 -11.72
C SER A 271 8.13 2.44 -11.14
N VAL A 272 8.29 3.69 -11.55
CA VAL A 272 7.44 4.81 -11.14
C VAL A 272 6.83 5.43 -12.38
N GLU A 273 5.49 5.50 -12.45
CA GLU A 273 4.75 6.07 -13.57
C GLU A 273 3.71 7.09 -13.09
N THR A 274 3.76 8.33 -13.60
CA THR A 274 2.80 9.38 -13.22
C THR A 274 2.13 10.02 -14.44
N PHE A 275 0.82 10.28 -14.34
CA PHE A 275 0.01 10.74 -15.49
C PHE A 275 -0.55 12.16 -15.33
N GLY A 276 -0.66 12.66 -14.11
CA GLY A 276 -1.26 13.97 -13.83
C GLY A 276 -0.50 15.13 -14.46
N LYS A 277 -1.23 16.17 -14.89
CA LYS A 277 -0.60 17.47 -15.17
C LYS A 277 0.06 17.99 -13.89
N THR A 278 1.23 18.61 -14.01
CA THR A 278 2.08 19.10 -12.90
C THR A 278 2.45 18.00 -11.88
N ALA A 279 2.38 16.73 -12.27
CA ALA A 279 2.82 15.59 -11.45
C ALA A 279 4.35 15.53 -11.38
N TYR A 280 4.92 14.89 -10.36
CA TYR A 280 6.36 14.58 -10.37
C TYR A 280 6.57 13.08 -10.25
N GLY A 281 7.54 12.54 -10.98
CA GLY A 281 7.90 11.13 -10.88
C GLY A 281 8.48 10.81 -9.51
N VAL A 282 9.68 11.32 -9.24
CA VAL A 282 10.37 11.16 -7.97
C VAL A 282 10.88 12.49 -7.44
N GLY A 283 11.07 12.62 -6.14
CA GLY A 283 11.68 13.83 -5.62
C GLY A 283 11.61 14.05 -4.12
N ALA A 284 12.05 15.22 -3.71
CA ALA A 284 12.07 15.63 -2.32
C ALA A 284 11.66 17.09 -2.12
N ASN A 285 11.06 17.36 -0.97
CA ASN A 285 10.69 18.68 -0.48
C ASN A 285 11.27 18.89 0.92
N GLY A 286 12.16 19.87 1.03
CA GLY A 286 12.86 20.16 2.27
C GLY A 286 11.98 20.88 3.30
N ASN A 287 10.98 21.63 2.85
CA ASN A 287 10.18 22.54 3.67
C ASN A 287 11.05 23.29 4.71
N ARG A 288 12.16 23.89 4.23
CA ARG A 288 13.18 24.58 5.05
C ARG A 288 14.00 23.67 5.98
N SER A 289 14.13 22.39 5.63
CA SER A 289 14.97 21.38 6.29
C SER A 289 15.62 20.50 5.23
N SER A 290 16.74 19.84 5.56
CA SER A 290 17.48 19.00 4.62
C SER A 290 16.76 17.67 4.38
N ALA A 291 15.72 17.64 3.55
CA ALA A 291 15.11 16.39 3.08
C ALA A 291 15.90 15.86 1.88
N GLY A 292 16.02 14.54 1.79
CA GLY A 292 16.71 13.86 0.71
C GLY A 292 15.87 12.75 0.08
N LEU A 293 16.18 12.39 -1.17
CA LEU A 293 15.76 11.14 -1.79
C LEU A 293 16.90 10.59 -2.65
N GLN A 294 17.23 9.31 -2.49
CA GLN A 294 18.16 8.61 -3.37
C GLN A 294 17.38 7.65 -4.26
N VAL A 295 17.66 7.67 -5.56
CA VAL A 295 17.01 6.83 -6.57
C VAL A 295 18.11 6.06 -7.32
N ASN A 296 18.11 4.74 -7.23
CA ASN A 296 19.14 3.87 -7.81
C ASN A 296 18.51 2.98 -8.89
N ALA A 297 19.02 3.04 -10.13
CA ALA A 297 18.66 2.15 -11.24
C ALA A 297 17.15 1.96 -11.53
N ALA A 298 16.28 2.76 -10.90
CA ALA A 298 14.84 2.75 -11.11
C ALA A 298 14.46 3.32 -12.49
N THR A 299 13.27 2.97 -12.96
CA THR A 299 12.65 3.59 -14.14
C THR A 299 11.58 4.58 -13.68
N VAL A 300 11.64 5.81 -14.17
CA VAL A 300 10.71 6.88 -13.85
C VAL A 300 10.13 7.43 -15.15
N VAL A 301 8.81 7.36 -15.30
CA VAL A 301 8.08 7.84 -16.47
C VAL A 301 7.00 8.83 -16.06
N THR A 302 6.93 9.97 -16.72
CA THR A 302 5.91 11.00 -16.47
C THR A 302 5.25 11.43 -17.77
N HIS A 303 3.92 11.59 -17.74
CA HIS A 303 3.13 11.82 -18.96
C HIS A 303 2.47 13.20 -19.03
N GLY A 304 2.12 13.81 -17.88
CA GLY A 304 1.36 15.05 -17.87
C GLY A 304 2.16 16.28 -18.27
N ASP A 305 1.49 17.32 -18.76
CA ASP A 305 2.14 18.63 -19.01
C ASP A 305 2.78 19.14 -17.73
N THR A 306 3.96 19.75 -17.85
CA THR A 306 4.78 20.25 -16.73
C THR A 306 5.08 19.19 -15.67
N ALA A 307 4.97 17.89 -16.03
CA ALA A 307 5.23 16.81 -15.11
C ALA A 307 6.70 16.43 -15.15
N ASP A 308 7.47 16.89 -14.17
CA ASP A 308 8.90 16.65 -14.12
C ASP A 308 9.22 15.20 -13.70
N GLY A 309 10.23 14.60 -14.31
CA GLY A 309 10.70 13.26 -13.97
C GLY A 309 11.24 13.19 -12.54
N ALA A 310 12.20 14.06 -12.24
CA ALA A 310 12.77 14.22 -10.90
C ALA A 310 12.68 15.68 -10.43
N ARG A 311 12.32 15.90 -9.16
CA ARG A 311 12.20 17.25 -8.59
C ARG A 311 12.78 17.39 -7.18
N ALA A 312 13.53 18.46 -6.93
CA ALA A 312 13.96 18.86 -5.58
C ALA A 312 13.54 20.30 -5.28
N GLN A 313 12.91 20.53 -4.12
CA GLN A 313 12.34 21.83 -3.74
C GLN A 313 12.55 22.20 -2.26
N TYR A 314 12.53 23.49 -1.95
CA TYR A 314 12.58 24.06 -0.60
C TYR A 314 13.76 23.58 0.27
N GLY A 315 14.96 23.51 -0.32
CA GLY A 315 16.20 23.10 0.33
C GLY A 315 16.43 21.58 0.33
N ALA A 316 15.74 20.85 -0.55
CA ALA A 316 15.90 19.41 -0.67
C ALA A 316 17.07 19.00 -1.57
N SER A 317 17.51 17.76 -1.40
CA SER A 317 18.40 17.06 -2.31
C SER A 317 17.73 15.83 -2.93
N THR A 318 18.03 15.54 -4.19
CA THR A 318 17.69 14.25 -4.81
C THR A 318 18.88 13.71 -5.58
N THR A 319 19.17 12.42 -5.46
CA THR A 319 20.26 11.76 -6.18
C THR A 319 19.67 10.74 -7.14
N LEU A 320 20.05 10.85 -8.41
CA LEU A 320 19.73 9.89 -9.47
C LEU A 320 21.00 9.11 -9.81
N ASN A 321 21.02 7.81 -9.54
CA ASN A 321 22.19 6.95 -9.73
C ASN A 321 21.82 5.80 -10.65
N GLY A 322 22.24 5.83 -11.91
CA GLY A 322 21.84 4.82 -12.91
C GLY A 322 20.35 4.86 -13.28
N THR A 323 19.60 5.85 -12.81
CA THR A 323 18.15 5.97 -13.02
C THR A 323 17.80 6.26 -14.48
N HIS A 324 16.71 5.70 -14.98
CA HIS A 324 16.18 5.98 -16.31
C HIS A 324 14.94 6.86 -16.19
N VAL A 325 15.04 8.11 -16.60
CA VAL A 325 13.95 9.09 -16.51
C VAL A 325 13.45 9.42 -17.91
N THR A 326 12.15 9.24 -18.13
CA THR A 326 11.47 9.64 -19.37
C THR A 326 10.30 10.57 -19.06
N THR A 327 10.21 11.68 -19.80
CA THR A 327 9.08 12.61 -19.71
C THR A 327 8.45 12.83 -21.08
N HIS A 328 7.11 12.88 -21.11
CA HIS A 328 6.33 13.00 -22.34
C HIS A 328 5.53 14.31 -22.45
N GLY A 329 5.19 14.95 -21.34
CA GLY A 329 4.33 16.14 -21.34
C GLY A 329 5.01 17.41 -21.84
N ALA A 330 4.21 18.37 -22.30
CA ALA A 330 4.73 19.67 -22.71
C ALA A 330 5.32 20.43 -21.53
N ASN A 331 6.44 21.13 -21.72
CA ASN A 331 7.19 21.85 -20.68
C ASN A 331 7.57 20.99 -19.46
N ALA A 332 7.66 19.66 -19.62
CA ALA A 332 8.15 18.76 -18.57
C ALA A 332 9.69 18.73 -18.57
N ALA A 333 10.31 18.73 -17.41
CA ALA A 333 11.75 18.53 -17.29
C ALA A 333 12.11 17.08 -16.96
N GLY A 334 13.24 16.58 -17.46
CA GLY A 334 13.82 15.33 -16.98
C GLY A 334 14.19 15.42 -15.49
N ALA A 335 14.96 16.44 -15.15
CA ALA A 335 15.29 16.80 -13.77
C ALA A 335 15.12 18.32 -13.56
N ALA A 336 14.38 18.70 -12.52
CA ALA A 336 14.14 20.10 -12.16
C ALA A 336 14.51 20.40 -10.71
N VAL A 337 15.26 21.48 -10.48
CA VAL A 337 15.49 22.02 -9.14
C VAL A 337 14.76 23.34 -8.95
N GLY A 338 14.09 23.44 -7.81
CA GLY A 338 13.36 24.62 -7.38
C GLY A 338 11.89 24.67 -7.80
N ASN A 339 11.30 25.86 -7.69
CA ASN A 339 9.89 26.12 -7.88
C ASN A 339 9.68 27.22 -8.92
N SER A 340 8.67 27.01 -9.76
CA SER A 340 8.25 27.95 -10.79
C SER A 340 6.85 28.50 -10.48
N PRO A 341 6.60 29.82 -10.61
CA PRO A 341 7.61 30.88 -10.73
C PRO A 341 8.35 31.08 -9.39
N TYR A 342 9.61 31.50 -9.47
CA TYR A 342 10.56 31.59 -8.35
C TYR A 342 9.93 32.05 -7.03
N GLY A 343 10.00 31.20 -6.00
CA GLY A 343 9.70 31.60 -4.62
C GLY A 343 10.99 32.08 -3.93
N ALA A 344 10.93 33.18 -3.18
CA ALA A 344 12.07 33.68 -2.41
C ALA A 344 12.61 32.67 -1.37
N ASP A 345 11.79 31.67 -1.01
CA ASP A 345 12.09 30.63 -0.02
C ASP A 345 12.77 29.39 -0.60
N ASP A 346 13.05 29.37 -1.90
CA ASP A 346 13.45 28.17 -2.63
C ASP A 346 14.94 28.18 -2.98
N LEU A 347 15.76 28.00 -1.94
CA LEU A 347 17.22 28.14 -1.99
C LEU A 347 17.91 26.79 -1.79
N ASN A 348 19.05 26.61 -2.47
CA ASN A 348 19.99 25.51 -2.28
C ASN A 348 19.40 24.12 -2.56
N ASN A 349 18.43 24.02 -3.47
CA ASN A 349 17.94 22.75 -3.99
C ASN A 349 19.00 22.10 -4.84
N THR A 350 19.14 20.79 -4.70
CA THR A 350 20.16 20.03 -5.43
C THR A 350 19.59 18.78 -6.08
N ILE A 351 19.98 18.53 -7.33
CA ILE A 351 19.92 17.19 -7.91
C ILE A 351 21.33 16.76 -8.28
N THR A 352 21.75 15.57 -7.85
CA THR A 352 22.98 14.94 -8.31
C THR A 352 22.64 13.79 -9.23
N ILE A 353 23.29 13.72 -10.38
CA ILE A 353 23.03 12.76 -11.45
C ILE A 353 24.34 12.02 -11.73
N THR A 354 24.32 10.70 -11.55
CA THR A 354 25.47 9.83 -11.79
C THR A 354 25.02 8.65 -12.65
N GLY A 355 25.52 8.54 -13.88
CA GLY A 355 25.20 7.43 -14.79
C GLY A 355 23.72 7.28 -15.14
N ALA A 356 22.89 8.30 -14.90
CA ALA A 356 21.46 8.29 -15.19
C ALA A 356 21.17 8.76 -16.63
N THR A 357 20.02 8.39 -17.17
CA THR A 357 19.55 8.87 -18.48
C THR A 357 18.30 9.73 -18.32
N LEU A 358 18.28 10.89 -18.99
CA LEU A 358 17.12 11.79 -19.03
C LEU A 358 16.64 11.91 -20.48
N THR A 359 15.45 11.42 -20.75
CA THR A 359 14.80 11.52 -22.07
C THR A 359 13.56 12.38 -21.96
N THR A 360 13.43 13.41 -22.78
CA THR A 360 12.26 14.29 -22.81
C THR A 360 11.73 14.39 -24.24
N THR A 361 10.40 14.32 -24.40
CA THR A 361 9.77 14.25 -25.74
C THR A 361 8.66 15.26 -25.98
N GLY A 362 8.19 15.96 -24.94
CA GLY A 362 7.16 16.98 -25.08
C GLY A 362 7.68 18.33 -25.58
N ASP A 363 6.81 19.12 -26.20
CA ASP A 363 7.15 20.45 -26.69
C ASP A 363 7.60 21.36 -25.54
N GLY A 364 8.72 22.08 -25.71
CA GLY A 364 9.29 22.95 -24.68
C GLY A 364 9.90 22.21 -23.48
N SER A 365 10.00 20.88 -23.53
CA SER A 365 10.66 20.07 -22.49
C SER A 365 12.17 20.31 -22.48
N ASN A 366 12.77 20.16 -21.29
CA ASN A 366 14.22 20.26 -21.12
C ASN A 366 14.70 19.01 -20.38
N ALA A 367 15.85 18.45 -20.76
CA ALA A 367 16.47 17.39 -19.96
C ALA A 367 16.68 17.86 -18.50
N VAL A 368 17.11 19.11 -18.34
CA VAL A 368 17.50 19.68 -17.06
C VAL A 368 16.95 21.10 -16.95
N GLN A 369 16.39 21.45 -15.79
CA GLN A 369 15.85 22.78 -15.52
C GLN A 369 16.24 23.27 -14.12
N ILE A 370 16.79 24.48 -14.05
CA ILE A 370 17.22 25.12 -12.80
C ILE A 370 16.40 26.38 -12.59
N TYR A 371 15.59 26.39 -11.54
CA TYR A 371 14.81 27.56 -11.16
C TYR A 371 15.51 28.34 -10.04
N GLY A 372 16.34 29.32 -10.39
CA GLY A 372 16.85 30.32 -9.43
C GLY A 372 18.36 30.21 -9.23
N PRO A 373 19.01 31.26 -8.71
CA PRO A 373 20.46 31.41 -8.78
C PRO A 373 21.25 30.53 -7.79
N THR A 374 20.60 29.98 -6.77
CA THR A 374 21.25 29.19 -5.70
C THR A 374 20.99 27.69 -5.82
N ASN A 375 20.16 27.28 -6.79
CA ASN A 375 19.82 25.89 -7.03
C ASN A 375 20.83 25.28 -8.00
N ASN A 376 21.13 23.99 -7.83
CA ASN A 376 22.20 23.35 -8.57
C ASN A 376 21.83 21.95 -9.06
N ILE A 377 22.26 21.61 -10.26
CA ILE A 377 22.23 20.24 -10.77
C ILE A 377 23.64 19.85 -11.15
N THR A 378 24.16 18.80 -10.50
CA THR A 378 25.49 18.25 -10.78
C THR A 378 25.30 16.96 -11.56
N MET A 379 26.03 16.82 -12.67
CA MET A 379 26.03 15.62 -13.52
C MET A 379 27.47 15.09 -13.63
N ASP A 380 27.64 13.77 -13.66
CA ASP A 380 28.93 13.17 -14.00
C ASP A 380 29.30 13.48 -15.47
N ASN A 381 30.56 13.87 -15.70
CA ASN A 381 31.12 14.22 -17.00
C ASN A 381 30.48 15.44 -17.73
N ALA A 382 29.84 16.36 -16.99
CA ALA A 382 29.34 17.63 -17.54
C ALA A 382 30.43 18.68 -17.79
#